data_AF-A0A962DYV3-F1
#
_entry.id   AF-A0A962DYV3-F1
#
_cell.length_a   1.000
_cell.length_b   1.000
_cell.length_c   1.000
_cell.angle_alpha   90.00
_cell.angle_beta   90.00
_cell.angle_gamma   90.00
#
_symmetry.space_group_name_H-M   'P 1'
#
loop_
_entity.id
_entity.type
_entity.pdbx_description
1 polymer ?
#
loop_
_entity_poly.entity_id
_entity_poly.type
_entity_poly.pdbx_seq_one_letter_code
_entity_poly.pdbx_strand_id
1 'polypeptide(L)'
;MMTLIRSVLALLLAALSWSASAQAIIVNEFFRNGNLSTTDEWIEVVLRQDLTAAQLETYLVGDSQAATSSKLGAYRFANMATIAASFRAGTIIVISGATGPAADASYDPDND
;
A
#
# COMPACT_ATOMS: atom_id res chain seq x y z
N MET A 1 -0.62 13.30 -46.51
CA MET A 1 -1.83 13.22 -45.64
C MET A 1 -1.93 11.87 -44.91
N MET A 2 -1.69 10.74 -45.58
CA MET A 2 -1.76 9.38 -44.98
C MET A 2 -0.72 9.10 -43.87
N THR A 3 0.44 9.75 -43.90
CA THR A 3 1.50 9.64 -42.88
C THR A 3 1.16 10.37 -41.58
N LEU A 4 0.45 11.50 -41.67
CA LEU A 4 0.07 12.31 -40.50
C LEU A 4 -0.96 11.57 -39.63
N ILE A 5 -1.92 10.88 -40.27
CA ILE A 5 -2.95 10.09 -39.59
C ILE A 5 -2.36 8.90 -38.83
N ARG A 6 -1.32 8.24 -39.39
CA ARG A 6 -0.63 7.12 -38.74
C ARG A 6 0.16 7.57 -37.50
N SER A 7 0.82 8.73 -37.56
CA SER A 7 1.58 9.27 -36.42
C SER A 7 0.68 9.74 -35.28
N VAL A 8 -0.48 10.34 -35.59
CA VAL A 8 -1.47 10.75 -34.56
C VAL A 8 -2.11 9.54 -33.89
N LEU A 9 -2.43 8.49 -34.66
CA LEU A 9 -3.01 7.26 -34.10
C LEU A 9 -2.02 6.51 -33.20
N ALA A 10 -0.74 6.43 -33.56
CA ALA A 10 0.30 5.80 -32.73
C ALA A 10 0.52 6.57 -31.40
N LEU A 11 0.49 7.91 -31.46
CA LEU A 11 0.60 8.76 -30.26
C LEU A 11 -0.64 8.61 -29.36
N LEU A 12 -1.83 8.47 -29.94
CA LEU A 12 -3.07 8.26 -29.20
C LEU A 12 -3.10 6.87 -28.52
N LEU A 13 -2.62 5.81 -29.18
CA LEU A 13 -2.51 4.48 -28.57
C LEU A 13 -1.48 4.43 -27.44
N ALA A 14 -0.34 5.13 -27.57
CA ALA A 14 0.67 5.22 -26.51
C ALA A 14 0.19 6.04 -25.30
N ALA A 15 -0.69 7.02 -25.51
CA ALA A 15 -1.32 7.77 -24.43
C ALA A 15 -2.44 6.98 -23.71
N LEU A 16 -3.03 5.98 -24.37
CA LEU A 16 -4.10 5.12 -23.84
C LEU A 16 -3.57 3.88 -23.13
N SER A 17 -2.29 3.54 -23.25
CA SER A 17 -1.66 2.51 -22.42
C SER A 17 -1.40 3.08 -21.03
N TRP A 18 -2.48 3.37 -20.30
CA TRP A 18 -2.41 3.45 -18.86
C TRP A 18 -1.91 2.09 -18.41
N SER A 19 -0.64 2.03 -18.04
CA SER A 19 -0.06 0.78 -17.55
C SER A 19 -0.94 0.35 -16.37
N ALA A 20 -1.60 -0.79 -16.49
CA ALA A 20 -2.21 -1.43 -15.35
C ALA A 20 -1.06 -1.70 -14.38
N SER A 21 -0.85 -0.81 -13.41
CA SER A 21 0.18 -1.00 -12.41
C SER A 21 -0.16 -2.29 -11.70
N ALA A 22 0.79 -3.24 -11.67
CA ALA A 22 0.64 -4.41 -10.83
C ALA A 22 0.25 -3.94 -9.42
N GLN A 23 -0.74 -4.59 -8.82
CA GLN A 23 -1.22 -4.21 -7.50
C GLN A 23 -0.07 -4.40 -6.51
N ALA A 24 0.46 -3.31 -5.97
CA ALA A 24 1.65 -3.32 -5.12
C ALA A 24 1.41 -3.96 -3.74
N ILE A 25 0.16 -3.94 -3.26
CA ILE A 25 -0.24 -4.41 -1.92
C ILE A 25 -1.54 -5.20 -2.03
N ILE A 26 -1.58 -6.40 -1.44
CA ILE A 26 -2.79 -7.23 -1.32
C ILE A 26 -3.17 -7.34 0.15
N VAL A 27 -4.46 -7.30 0.46
CA VAL A 27 -4.98 -7.64 1.79
C VAL A 27 -5.02 -9.16 1.91
N ASN A 28 -4.21 -9.73 2.81
CA ASN A 28 -4.21 -11.17 3.10
C ASN A 28 -5.32 -11.54 4.08
N GLU A 29 -5.44 -10.77 5.17
CA GLU A 29 -6.46 -10.99 6.19
C GLU A 29 -7.01 -9.66 6.72
N PHE A 30 -8.28 -9.68 7.15
CA PHE A 30 -8.96 -8.52 7.72
C PHE A 30 -9.85 -8.96 8.87
N PHE A 31 -9.60 -8.41 10.06
CA PHE A 31 -10.43 -8.60 11.24
C PHE A 31 -11.02 -7.27 11.70
N ARG A 32 -12.32 -7.30 12.04
CA ARG A 32 -13.06 -6.12 12.48
C ARG A 32 -13.66 -6.35 13.86
N ASN A 33 -13.19 -5.54 14.81
CA ASN A 33 -13.84 -5.35 16.11
C ASN A 33 -13.77 -3.87 16.53
N GLY A 34 -14.21 -2.95 15.65
CA GLY A 34 -14.36 -1.51 15.93
C GLY A 34 -13.61 -0.59 14.95
N ASN A 35 -12.44 -0.05 15.32
CA ASN A 35 -11.60 0.83 14.51
C ASN A 35 -10.10 0.69 14.82
N LEU A 36 -9.23 0.98 13.84
CA LEU A 36 -7.76 1.01 13.97
C LEU A 36 -7.18 1.99 15.00
N SER A 37 -7.97 2.79 15.73
CA SER A 37 -7.43 3.76 16.70
C SER A 37 -7.62 3.35 18.16
N THR A 38 -8.68 2.61 18.48
CA THR A 38 -9.11 2.40 19.87
C THR A 38 -9.57 0.97 20.17
N THR A 39 -9.70 0.11 19.16
CA THR A 39 -10.20 -1.24 19.37
C THR A 39 -9.37 -2.26 18.60
N ASP A 40 -9.80 -3.53 18.70
CA ASP A 40 -9.15 -4.68 18.09
C ASP A 40 -9.53 -4.83 16.60
N GLU A 41 -9.21 -3.81 15.79
CA GLU A 41 -9.25 -3.92 14.33
C GLU A 41 -7.83 -4.13 13.80
N TRP A 42 -7.67 -5.03 12.84
CA TRP A 42 -6.39 -5.23 12.20
C TRP A 42 -6.53 -5.70 10.75
N ILE A 43 -5.50 -5.40 9.97
CA ILE A 43 -5.38 -5.66 8.54
C ILE A 43 -4.00 -6.25 8.31
N GLU A 44 -3.93 -7.43 7.74
CA GLU A 44 -2.69 -8.00 7.25
C GLU A 44 -2.58 -7.77 5.75
N VAL A 45 -1.46 -7.19 5.32
CA VAL A 45 -1.17 -6.95 3.92
C VAL A 45 0.13 -7.62 3.49
N VAL A 46 0.19 -8.03 2.22
CA VAL A 46 1.37 -8.61 1.59
C VAL A 46 1.83 -7.67 0.48
N LEU A 47 3.11 -7.30 0.52
CA LEU A 47 3.74 -6.53 -0.55
C LEU A 47 4.00 -7.43 -1.76
N ARG A 48 3.59 -6.98 -2.95
CA ARG A 48 3.77 -7.73 -4.21
C ARG A 48 4.98 -7.30 -5.02
N GLN A 49 5.65 -6.26 -4.58
CA GLN A 49 6.86 -5.70 -5.16
C GLN A 49 7.65 -5.00 -4.05
N ASP A 50 8.93 -4.74 -4.32
CA ASP A 50 9.76 -3.96 -3.41
C ASP A 50 9.23 -2.52 -3.32
N LEU A 51 9.15 -1.99 -2.10
CA LEU A 51 8.73 -0.62 -1.82
C LEU A 51 9.73 0.03 -0.86
N THR A 52 10.16 1.25 -1.18
CA THR A 52 10.85 2.10 -0.19
C THR A 52 9.89 2.52 0.92
N ALA A 53 10.44 2.88 2.09
CA ALA A 53 9.64 3.48 3.16
C ALA A 53 8.79 4.67 2.66
N ALA A 54 9.39 5.55 1.85
CA ALA A 54 8.71 6.70 1.29
C ALA A 54 7.56 6.31 0.33
N GLN A 55 7.73 5.26 -0.48
CA GLN A 55 6.65 4.75 -1.34
C GLN A 55 5.53 4.14 -0.50
N LEU A 56 5.87 3.36 0.53
CA LEU A 56 4.89 2.72 1.41
C LEU A 56 4.04 3.75 2.16
N GLU A 57 4.63 4.86 2.61
CA GLU A 57 3.94 5.98 3.26
C GLU A 57 2.97 6.75 2.33
N THR A 58 2.97 6.48 1.02
CA THR A 58 1.95 7.04 0.10
C THR A 58 0.63 6.25 0.12
N TYR A 59 0.64 5.03 0.65
CA TYR A 59 -0.55 4.16 0.69
C TYR A 59 -1.44 4.48 1.88
N LEU A 60 -2.74 4.34 1.64
CA LEU A 60 -3.77 4.36 2.67
C LEU A 60 -4.37 2.95 2.76
N VAL A 61 -4.47 2.42 3.97
CA VAL A 61 -5.04 1.10 4.24
C VAL A 61 -6.09 1.29 5.30
N GLY A 62 -7.35 0.96 5.00
CA GLY A 62 -8.47 1.19 5.90
C GLY A 62 -9.81 0.71 5.37
N ASP A 63 -10.84 0.87 6.18
CA ASP A 63 -12.20 0.45 5.85
C ASP A 63 -13.12 1.63 5.48
N SER A 64 -14.03 1.40 4.52
CA SER A 64 -14.88 2.45 3.92
C SER A 64 -16.11 2.83 4.76
N GLN A 65 -16.07 2.67 6.09
CA GLN A 65 -17.24 2.93 6.96
C GLN A 65 -17.53 4.43 7.21
N ALA A 66 -16.67 5.34 6.72
CA ALA A 66 -16.89 6.78 6.81
C ALA A 66 -16.17 7.52 5.68
N ALA A 67 -16.38 8.84 5.57
CA ALA A 67 -15.65 9.67 4.62
C ALA A 67 -14.13 9.52 4.84
N THR A 68 -13.39 9.26 3.76
CA THR A 68 -11.93 9.08 3.79
C THR A 68 -11.22 10.23 4.51
N SER A 69 -11.74 11.45 4.39
CA SER A 69 -11.18 12.67 5.00
C SER A 69 -11.08 12.63 6.53
N SER A 70 -11.97 11.95 7.24
CA SER A 70 -11.90 11.80 8.71
C SER A 70 -10.95 10.68 9.14
N LYS A 71 -10.41 9.91 8.19
CA LYS A 71 -9.60 8.70 8.41
C LYS A 71 -8.17 8.82 7.84
N LEU A 72 -7.89 9.78 6.95
CA LEU A 72 -6.59 9.91 6.27
C LEU A 72 -5.33 9.85 7.15
N GLY A 73 -5.39 10.35 8.39
CA GLY A 73 -4.25 10.34 9.31
C GLY A 73 -3.99 8.99 9.98
N ALA A 74 -5.04 8.28 10.39
CA ALA A 74 -4.92 7.01 11.14
C ALA A 74 -4.72 5.78 10.23
N TYR A 75 -4.99 5.94 8.94
CA TYR A 75 -5.00 4.85 7.96
C TYR A 75 -3.85 4.97 6.95
N ARG A 76 -2.81 5.74 7.27
CA ARG A 76 -1.57 5.85 6.48
C ARG A 76 -0.43 5.17 7.21
N PHE A 77 0.44 4.50 6.47
CA PHE A 77 1.73 4.09 7.01
C PHE A 77 2.51 5.33 7.47
N ALA A 78 3.18 5.25 8.61
CA ALA A 78 3.93 6.35 9.16
C ALA A 78 5.21 5.86 9.81
N ASN A 79 6.28 6.63 9.66
CA ASN A 79 7.60 6.35 10.20
C ASN A 79 8.19 5.02 9.69
N MET A 80 7.87 4.61 8.46
CA MET A 80 8.36 3.32 7.93
C MET A 80 9.88 3.28 7.84
N ALA A 81 10.51 4.45 7.66
CA ALA A 81 11.96 4.59 7.67
C ALA A 81 12.62 4.27 9.01
N THR A 82 11.87 4.21 10.13
CA THR A 82 12.41 3.76 11.43
C THR A 82 12.49 2.24 11.53
N ILE A 83 11.79 1.52 10.65
CA ILE A 83 11.83 0.06 10.56
C ILE A 83 12.89 -0.35 9.53
N ALA A 84 12.78 0.14 8.29
CA ALA A 84 13.72 -0.14 7.21
C ALA A 84 13.65 0.92 6.11
N ALA A 85 14.73 1.04 5.31
CA ALA A 85 14.75 1.93 4.14
C ALA A 85 13.90 1.38 2.98
N SER A 86 13.79 0.05 2.88
CA SER A 86 13.05 -0.67 1.86
C SER A 86 12.43 -1.94 2.43
N PHE A 87 11.31 -2.33 1.84
CA PHE A 87 10.54 -3.53 2.16
C PHE A 87 10.45 -4.41 0.92
N ARG A 88 10.91 -5.67 1.03
CA ARG A 88 10.94 -6.61 -0.10
C ARG A 88 9.54 -7.11 -0.46
N ALA A 89 9.35 -7.50 -1.71
CA ALA A 89 8.20 -8.29 -2.14
C ALA A 89 8.07 -9.54 -1.26
N GLY A 90 6.85 -9.87 -0.84
CA GLY A 90 6.57 -10.95 0.11
C GLY A 90 6.52 -10.50 1.57
N THR A 91 6.99 -9.29 1.91
CA THR A 91 6.87 -8.75 3.27
C THR A 91 5.40 -8.72 3.70
N ILE A 92 5.13 -9.27 4.89
CA ILE A 92 3.84 -9.22 5.56
C ILE A 92 3.85 -8.05 6.54
N ILE A 93 2.84 -7.18 6.45
CA ILE A 93 2.68 -6.06 7.36
C ILE A 93 1.32 -6.18 8.05
N VAL A 94 1.35 -6.25 9.38
CA VAL A 94 0.16 -6.19 10.21
C VAL A 94 -0.06 -4.75 10.67
N ILE A 95 -1.18 -4.18 10.27
CA ILE A 95 -1.65 -2.86 10.69
C ILE A 95 -2.73 -3.09 11.72
N SER A 96 -2.52 -2.64 12.94
CA SER A 96 -3.45 -2.93 14.03
C SER A 96 -3.72 -1.71 14.90
N GLY A 97 -4.89 -1.71 15.53
CA GLY A 97 -5.26 -0.69 16.50
C GLY A 97 -4.56 -0.86 17.85
N ALA A 98 -4.99 -0.07 18.83
CA ALA A 98 -4.33 0.04 20.14
C ALA A 98 -4.16 -1.27 20.92
N THR A 99 -4.95 -2.30 20.60
CA THR A 99 -4.92 -3.63 21.24
C THR A 99 -4.39 -4.74 20.34
N GLY A 100 -3.79 -4.39 19.19
CA GLY A 100 -3.25 -5.34 18.25
C GLY A 100 -2.03 -6.13 18.75
N PRO A 101 -1.56 -7.12 17.97
CA PRO A 101 -0.36 -7.88 18.30
C PRO A 101 0.87 -6.96 18.42
N ALA A 102 1.79 -7.33 19.31
CA ALA A 102 3.04 -6.59 19.48
C ALA A 102 3.84 -6.58 18.16
N ALA A 103 4.43 -5.43 17.83
CA ALA A 103 5.27 -5.32 16.65
C ALA A 103 6.50 -6.24 16.77
N ASP A 104 6.78 -6.99 15.70
CA ASP A 104 8.03 -7.72 15.58
C ASP A 104 9.13 -6.75 15.12
N ALA A 105 10.15 -6.56 15.96
CA ALA A 105 11.28 -5.69 15.67
C ALA A 105 12.45 -6.41 14.96
N SER A 106 12.28 -7.69 14.60
CA SER A 106 13.33 -8.51 13.98
C SER A 106 13.40 -8.44 12.45
N TYR A 107 12.59 -7.57 11.81
CA TYR A 107 12.59 -7.40 10.35
C TYR A 107 14.00 -7.07 9.81
N ASP A 108 14.50 -7.89 8.89
CA ASP A 108 15.81 -7.76 8.28
C ASP A 108 15.72 -7.90 6.74
N PRO A 109 15.55 -6.78 6.02
CA PRO A 109 15.40 -6.80 4.57
C PRO A 109 16.68 -7.18 3.84
N ASP A 110 17.81 -7.39 4.50
CA ASP A 110 19.04 -7.84 3.85
C ASP A 110 19.18 -9.37 3.89
N ASN A 111 18.51 -10.03 4.83
CA ASN A 111 18.58 -11.49 5.08
C ASN A 111 17.27 -12.26 4.80
N ASP A 112 16.22 -11.58 4.33
CA ASP A 112 14.95 -12.16 3.86
C ASP A 112 14.99 -12.75 2.43
#